data_AF-A0A8J6TRW3-F1
#
_entry.id   AF-A0A8J6TRW3-F1
#
_cell.length_a   1.000
_cell.length_b   1.000
_cell.length_c   1.000
_cell.angle_alpha   90.00
_cell.angle_beta   90.00
_cell.angle_gamma   90.00
#
_symmetry.space_group_name_H-M   'P 1'
#
loop_
_entity.id
_entity.type
_entity.pdbx_description
1 polymer ?
#
loop_
_entity_poly.entity_id
_entity_poly.type
_entity_poly.pdbx_seq_one_letter_code
_entity_poly.pdbx_strand_id
1 'polypeptide(L)'
;MEWARKSRNVLRKGEMLRKARIRVGGHLSYYAITDNSAKCSSYHHYATRILFKWINRKSQRSAYAWEGYRQALKWVGWPQPNIRKDLNPFRRFEAI
;
A
#
# COMPACT_ATOMS: atom_id res chain seq x y z
N MET A 1 -3.39 -8.81 -7.26
CA MET A 1 -4.27 -8.55 -6.08
C MET A 1 -5.61 -9.27 -6.24
N GLU A 2 -5.60 -10.60 -6.31
CA GLU A 2 -6.81 -11.45 -6.30
C GLU A 2 -7.53 -11.40 -4.94
N TRP A 3 -6.77 -11.18 -3.86
CA TRP A 3 -7.31 -11.14 -2.49
C TRP A 3 -8.36 -10.04 -2.27
N ALA A 4 -8.17 -8.85 -2.85
CA ALA A 4 -9.11 -7.73 -2.71
C ALA A 4 -10.47 -8.04 -3.35
N ARG A 5 -10.47 -8.80 -4.45
CA ARG A 5 -11.67 -9.28 -5.13
C ARG A 5 -12.40 -10.33 -4.28
N LYS A 6 -11.69 -11.33 -3.75
CA LYS A 6 -12.28 -12.39 -2.92
C LYS A 6 -12.82 -11.87 -1.58
N SER A 7 -12.09 -10.95 -0.95
CA SER A 7 -12.44 -10.40 0.37
C SER A 7 -13.59 -9.40 0.35
N ARG A 8 -14.01 -8.94 -0.84
CA ARG A 8 -15.07 -7.93 -0.99
C ARG A 8 -16.42 -8.39 -0.44
N ASN A 9 -16.70 -9.68 -0.40
CA ASN A 9 -17.99 -10.20 0.09
C ASN A 9 -17.96 -10.51 1.60
N VAL A 10 -16.77 -10.66 2.18
CA VAL A 10 -16.58 -11.18 3.55
C VAL A 10 -16.26 -10.06 4.55
N LEU A 11 -15.50 -9.04 4.14
CA LEU A 11 -14.97 -8.02 5.05
C LEU A 11 -15.71 -6.68 4.95
N ARG A 12 -15.76 -5.96 6.08
CA ARG A 12 -16.17 -4.54 6.09
C ARG A 12 -15.08 -3.66 5.47
N LYS A 13 -15.46 -2.46 4.99
CA LYS A 13 -14.54 -1.53 4.31
C LYS A 13 -13.29 -1.20 5.15
N GLY A 14 -13.47 -0.92 6.45
CA GLY A 14 -12.37 -0.65 7.37
C GLY A 14 -11.43 -1.85 7.59
N GLU A 15 -11.96 -3.08 7.60
CA GLU A 15 -11.15 -4.29 7.73
C GLU A 15 -10.37 -4.59 6.46
N MET A 16 -10.96 -4.33 5.29
CA MET A 16 -10.25 -4.41 4.01
C MET A 16 -9.04 -3.46 4.01
N LEU A 17 -9.19 -2.23 4.50
CA LEU A 17 -8.10 -1.26 4.63
C LEU A 17 -7.00 -1.77 5.58
N ARG A 18 -7.35 -2.24 6.78
CA ARG A 18 -6.38 -2.77 7.76
C ARG A 18 -5.62 -3.99 7.23
N LYS A 19 -6.34 -4.96 6.65
CA LYS A 19 -5.72 -6.17 6.07
C LYS A 19 -4.90 -5.88 4.81
N ALA A 20 -5.26 -4.86 4.03
CA ALA A 20 -4.47 -4.42 2.90
C ALA A 20 -3.18 -3.71 3.36
N ARG A 21 -3.25 -2.89 4.43
CA ARG A 21 -2.08 -2.23 5.03
C ARG A 21 -1.01 -3.25 5.43
N ILE A 22 -1.40 -4.31 6.12
CA ILE A 22 -0.46 -5.36 6.56
C ILE A 22 0.20 -6.04 5.35
N ARG A 23 -0.57 -6.38 4.31
CA ARG A 23 -0.05 -7.02 3.09
C ARG A 23 0.91 -6.13 2.32
N VAL A 24 0.51 -4.87 2.08
CA VAL A 24 1.35 -3.91 1.34
C VAL A 24 2.59 -3.57 2.15
N GLY A 25 2.45 -3.38 3.47
CA GLY A 25 3.58 -3.11 4.36
C GLY A 25 4.57 -4.26 4.43
N GLY A 26 4.09 -5.51 4.46
CA GLY A 26 4.94 -6.70 4.40
C GLY A 26 5.68 -6.82 3.07
N HIS A 27 4.98 -6.62 1.94
CA HIS A 27 5.60 -6.65 0.62
C HIS A 27 6.65 -5.54 0.45
N LEU A 28 6.32 -4.30 0.83
CA LEU A 28 7.29 -3.21 0.83
C LEU A 28 8.46 -3.51 1.75
N SER A 29 8.26 -4.07 2.94
CA SER A 29 9.37 -4.39 3.85
C SER A 29 10.29 -5.49 3.31
N TYR A 30 9.74 -6.47 2.59
CA TYR A 30 10.52 -7.56 2.00
C TYR A 30 11.31 -7.10 0.76
N TYR A 31 10.74 -6.19 -0.02
CA TYR A 31 11.30 -5.75 -1.31
C TYR A 31 11.95 -4.36 -1.30
N ALA A 32 11.84 -3.57 -0.22
CA ALA A 32 12.43 -2.21 -0.10
C ALA A 32 13.94 -2.26 0.18
N ILE A 33 14.65 -2.79 -0.80
CA ILE A 33 16.10 -2.72 -0.96
C ILE A 33 16.39 -1.54 -1.90
N THR A 34 17.50 -0.81 -1.70
CA THR A 34 17.90 0.43 -2.40
C THR A 34 17.58 0.45 -3.90
N ASP A 35 17.93 -0.64 -4.60
CA ASP A 35 17.82 -0.76 -6.05
C ASP A 35 16.37 -0.97 -6.55
N ASN A 36 15.45 -1.29 -5.64
CA ASN A 36 14.08 -1.66 -5.97
C ASN A 36 13.05 -0.55 -5.64
N SER A 37 13.53 0.64 -5.31
CA SER A 37 12.69 1.79 -4.91
C SER A 37 11.63 2.15 -5.97
N ALA A 38 11.99 2.13 -7.26
CA ALA A 38 11.06 2.38 -8.37
C ALA A 38 9.95 1.33 -8.48
N LYS A 39 10.28 0.04 -8.31
CA LYS A 39 9.27 -1.04 -8.33
C LYS A 39 8.41 -1.02 -7.06
N CYS A 40 8.98 -0.68 -5.91
CA CYS A 40 8.23 -0.48 -4.66
C CYS A 40 7.22 0.67 -4.78
N SER A 41 7.61 1.80 -5.39
CA SER A 41 6.70 2.93 -5.65
C SER A 41 5.57 2.53 -6.61
N SER A 42 5.93 1.85 -7.71
CA SER A 42 4.95 1.33 -8.67
C SER A 42 3.97 0.36 -7.99
N TYR A 43 4.48 -0.59 -7.21
CA TYR A 43 3.65 -1.54 -6.46
C TYR A 43 2.70 -0.82 -5.49
N HIS A 44 3.21 0.13 -4.72
CA HIS A 44 2.41 0.94 -3.80
C HIS A 44 1.30 1.70 -4.55
N HIS A 45 1.61 2.29 -5.71
CA HIS A 45 0.63 2.98 -6.55
C HIS A 45 -0.48 2.03 -7.04
N TYR A 46 -0.11 0.89 -7.63
CA TYR A 46 -1.06 -0.09 -8.14
C TYR A 46 -1.89 -0.71 -7.02
N ALA A 47 -1.28 -1.09 -5.90
CA ALA A 47 -1.98 -1.64 -4.74
C ALA A 47 -3.03 -0.66 -4.21
N THR A 48 -2.66 0.62 -4.10
CA THR A 48 -3.55 1.70 -3.64
C THR A 48 -4.76 1.86 -4.56
N ARG A 49 -4.56 1.87 -5.89
CA ARG A 49 -5.66 2.02 -6.87
C ARG A 49 -6.54 0.77 -6.96
N ILE A 50 -5.95 -0.42 -6.89
CA ILE A 50 -6.71 -1.68 -6.90
C ILE A 50 -7.62 -1.75 -5.66
N LEU A 51 -7.11 -1.36 -4.49
CA LEU A 51 -7.90 -1.33 -3.26
C LEU A 51 -9.06 -0.35 -3.36
N PHE A 52 -8.81 0.88 -3.85
CA PHE A 52 -9.86 1.86 -4.12
C PHE A 52 -10.95 1.32 -5.06
N LYS A 53 -10.55 0.70 -6.16
CA LYS A 53 -11.45 0.08 -7.16
C LYS A 53 -12.36 -0.96 -6.51
N TRP A 54 -11.82 -1.88 -5.72
CA TRP A 54 -12.63 -2.97 -5.14
C TRP A 54 -13.48 -2.53 -3.94
N ILE A 55 -13.02 -1.57 -3.14
CA ILE A 55 -13.83 -0.99 -2.06
C ILE A 55 -15.05 -0.26 -2.63
N ASN A 56 -14.85 0.53 -3.69
CA ASN A 56 -15.95 1.26 -4.33
C ASN A 56 -16.88 0.37 -5.14
N ARG A 57 -16.40 -0.79 -5.64
CA ARG A 57 -17.25 -1.80 -6.28
C ARG A 57 -17.99 -2.72 -5.31
N LYS A 58 -17.73 -2.63 -4.01
CA LYS A 58 -18.39 -3.46 -2.98
C LYS A 58 -19.79 -2.94 -2.63
N SER A 59 -20.02 -1.62 -2.64
CA SER A 59 -21.36 -1.07 -2.45
C SER A 59 -21.91 -0.52 -3.77
N GLN A 60 -23.23 -0.68 -3.99
CA GLN A 60 -23.96 -0.09 -5.11
C GLN A 60 -23.81 1.45 -5.18
N ARG A 61 -23.46 2.11 -4.06
CA ARG A 61 -22.98 3.50 -4.02
C ARG A 61 -21.47 3.56 -3.91
N SER A 62 -20.82 4.51 -4.60
CA SER A 62 -19.41 4.81 -4.36
C SER A 62 -19.24 5.17 -2.88
N ALA A 63 -18.40 4.41 -2.20
CA ALA A 63 -18.20 4.51 -0.76
C ALA A 63 -17.31 5.69 -0.39
N TYR A 64 -16.32 5.94 -1.25
CA TYR A 64 -15.28 6.93 -1.05
C TYR A 64 -15.04 7.68 -2.36
N ALA A 65 -15.12 8.99 -2.30
CA ALA A 65 -14.40 9.85 -3.23
C ALA A 65 -12.88 9.61 -3.07
N TRP A 66 -12.11 9.93 -4.11
CA TRP A 66 -10.65 9.73 -4.07
C TRP A 66 -9.98 10.45 -2.90
N GLU A 67 -10.40 11.69 -2.61
CA GLU A 67 -9.90 12.45 -1.45
C GLU A 67 -10.28 11.82 -0.12
N GLY A 68 -11.55 11.43 0.06
CA GLY A 68 -12.01 10.73 1.26
C GLY A 68 -11.27 9.40 1.48
N TYR A 69 -10.94 8.69 0.40
CA TYR A 69 -10.11 7.49 0.45
C TYR A 69 -8.67 7.82 0.87
N ARG A 70 -8.03 8.85 0.32
CA ARG A 70 -6.69 9.29 0.74
C ARG A 70 -6.67 9.66 2.22
N GLN A 71 -7.71 10.33 2.70
CA GLN A 71 -7.83 10.65 4.12
C GLN A 71 -7.94 9.36 4.95
N ALA A 72 -8.83 8.43 4.57
CA ALA A 72 -8.95 7.13 5.24
C ALA A 72 -7.62 6.35 5.25
N LEU A 73 -6.83 6.41 4.17
CA LEU A 73 -5.49 5.82 4.11
C LEU A 73 -4.52 6.45 5.12
N LYS A 74 -4.56 7.78 5.30
CA LYS A 74 -3.77 8.45 6.34
C LYS A 74 -4.18 7.98 7.73
N TRP A 75 -5.50 7.93 8.02
CA TRP A 75 -6.02 7.47 9.31
C TRP A 75 -5.61 6.05 9.66
N VAL A 76 -5.58 5.13 8.68
CA VAL A 76 -5.16 3.75 8.94
C VAL A 76 -3.64 3.56 8.97
N GLY A 77 -2.85 4.60 8.72
CA GLY A 77 -1.38 4.53 8.66
C GLY A 77 -0.89 3.73 7.45
N TRP A 78 -1.38 4.06 6.26
CA TRP A 78 -1.01 3.37 5.02
C TRP A 78 0.52 3.44 4.78
N PRO A 79 1.18 2.30 4.47
CA PRO A 79 2.63 2.22 4.44
C PRO A 79 3.18 2.99 3.23
N GLN A 80 4.15 3.87 3.49
CA GLN A 80 4.90 4.56 2.45
C GLN A 80 6.07 3.70 1.98
N PRO A 81 6.43 3.76 0.69
CA PRO A 81 7.63 3.12 0.17
C PRO A 81 8.88 3.88 0.67
N ASN A 82 9.28 3.64 1.91
CA ASN A 82 10.57 4.09 2.43
C ASN A 82 11.61 2.99 2.20
N ILE A 83 12.76 3.37 1.63
CA ILE A 83 13.91 2.47 1.44
C ILE A 83 14.41 2.09 2.83
N ARG A 84 14.35 0.79 3.18
CA ARG A 84 14.69 0.31 4.53
C ARG A 84 16.08 -0.31 4.60
N LYS A 85 16.56 -0.89 3.50
CA LYS A 85 17.87 -1.50 3.43
C LYS A 85 18.68 -0.82 2.34
N ASP A 86 19.59 0.05 2.80
CA ASP A 86 20.70 0.49 1.97
C ASP A 86 21.71 -0.69 1.91
N LEU A 87 21.90 -1.23 0.71
CA LEU A 87 22.86 -2.30 0.43
C LEU A 87 24.19 -1.74 -0.10
N ASN A 88 24.34 -0.42 -0.14
CA ASN A 88 25.56 0.20 -0.62
C ASN A 88 26.52 0.38 0.58
N PRO A 89 27.57 -0.43 0.71
CA PRO A 89 28.51 -0.31 1.82
C PRO A 89 29.27 1.02 1.83
N PHE A 90 29.28 1.78 0.73
CA PHE A 90 30.06 3.01 0.57
C PHE A 90 29.28 4.29 0.88
N ARG A 91 27.95 4.27 0.91
CA ARG A 91 27.12 5.48 1.11
C ARG A 91 27.24 6.07 2.52
N ARG A 92 27.72 5.28 3.48
CA ARG A 92 27.97 5.71 4.87
C ARG A 92 29.29 6.46 5.03
N PHE A 93 30.18 6.38 4.04
CA PHE A 93 31.51 7.00 4.05
C PHE A 93 31.56 8.37 3.39
N GLU A 94 30.53 8.78 2.65
CA GLU A 94 30.47 10.09 1.98
C GLU A 94 29.99 11.25 2.89
N ALA A 95 29.82 11.00 4.20
CA ALA A 95 29.35 11.98 5.18
C ALA A 95 30.45 12.52 6.11
N ILE A 96 31.72 12.42 5.73
CA ILE A 96 32.88 12.95 6.46
C ILE A 96 33.54 14.05 5.64
#